data_AF-A0A5C2H9I6-F1
#
_entry.id   AF-A0A5C2H9I6-F1
#
_cell.length_a   1.000
_cell.length_b   1.000
_cell.length_c   1.000
_cell.angle_alpha   90.00
_cell.angle_beta   90.00
_cell.angle_gamma   90.00
#
_symmetry.space_group_name_H-M   'P 1'
#
loop_
_entity.id
_entity.type
_entity.pdbx_description
1 polymer ?
#
loop_
_entity_poly.entity_id
_entity_poly.type
_entity_poly.pdbx_seq_one_letter_code
_entity_poly.pdbx_strand_id
1 'polypeptide(L)'
;MNRTLKNIMLIMLLSFFSLNLFAQQGKIIGGEMHETPEWFKESFLDMAEDVEEAQENNKHIMLFMDLDGCPYCTKMLNENFIEKNKTSDFIKKYFDVIDINVKGSREIVWDEETTLTEKELAEKLKIQYSPTILFFNYDKEVVVRVNGYRSPINFKYILEYVQGKHYENMTLTEYANKITKDSLYSFKENDSFKEIKDLSKVNSPLAVIFEDGSCTQCDYFHNRVLKDALVKEELSKFTVVRLDAKSTKEIINPNGEKTTPKKWAESINLDYRPGVLLFDNKKLISTVDALLYPFHFKEILRYVSGKFYVQYPNTYLDYLRVRQDELLKEGINIDLGE
;
A
#
# COMPACT_ATOMS: atom_id res chain seq x y z
N MET A 1 15.86 26.62 -68.90
CA MET A 1 14.90 26.53 -67.77
C MET A 1 13.95 25.36 -68.04
N ASN A 2 14.39 24.16 -67.67
CA ASN A 2 13.76 22.90 -68.11
C ASN A 2 12.56 22.54 -67.23
N ARG A 3 11.41 22.29 -67.88
CA ARG A 3 10.13 21.85 -67.29
C ARG A 3 10.27 20.61 -66.38
N THR A 4 11.30 19.81 -66.56
CA THR A 4 11.59 18.61 -65.75
C THR A 4 12.14 18.91 -64.35
N LEU A 5 12.90 20.00 -64.15
CA LEU A 5 13.36 20.37 -62.80
C LEU A 5 12.22 20.91 -61.92
N LYS A 6 11.22 21.57 -62.53
CA LYS A 6 10.10 22.17 -61.81
C LYS A 6 9.13 21.12 -61.24
N ASN A 7 9.02 19.95 -61.89
CA ASN A 7 8.17 18.84 -61.42
C ASN A 7 8.84 17.99 -60.33
N ILE A 8 10.17 17.87 -60.34
CA ILE A 8 10.90 17.16 -59.28
C ILE A 8 10.90 17.99 -57.98
N MET A 9 10.98 19.32 -58.08
CA MET A 9 10.88 20.21 -56.91
C MET A 9 9.46 20.28 -56.32
N LEU A 10 8.43 19.92 -57.08
CA LEU A 10 7.04 19.87 -56.59
C LEU A 10 6.70 18.54 -55.90
N ILE A 11 7.35 17.44 -56.30
CA ILE A 11 7.16 16.12 -55.67
C ILE A 11 7.96 16.03 -54.36
N MET A 12 9.10 16.72 -54.24
CA MET A 12 9.89 16.79 -53.00
C MET A 12 9.27 17.71 -51.93
N LEU A 13 8.35 18.60 -52.31
CA LEU A 13 7.61 19.46 -51.36
C LEU A 13 6.35 18.77 -50.78
N LEU A 14 5.91 17.65 -51.36
CA LEU A 14 4.73 16.90 -50.93
C LEU A 14 5.07 15.69 -50.02
N SER A 15 6.34 15.33 -49.89
CA SER A 15 6.81 14.24 -49.00
C SER A 15 7.19 14.71 -47.58
N PHE A 16 7.05 15.99 -47.27
CA PHE A 16 7.25 16.57 -45.94
C PHE A 16 5.93 16.99 -45.27
N PHE A 17 4.81 16.36 -45.64
CA PHE A 17 3.70 16.26 -44.70
C PHE A 17 4.10 15.23 -43.65
N SER A 18 4.95 15.68 -42.72
CA SER A 18 5.22 15.00 -41.47
C SER A 18 3.86 14.62 -40.89
N LEU A 19 3.55 13.32 -40.90
CA LEU A 19 2.56 12.78 -39.99
C LEU A 19 3.09 13.09 -38.59
N ASN A 20 2.74 14.28 -38.08
CA ASN A 20 2.66 14.50 -36.65
C ASN A 20 1.52 13.59 -36.19
N LEU A 21 1.82 12.30 -36.06
CA LEU A 21 1.14 11.49 -35.06
C LEU A 21 1.44 12.22 -33.75
N PHE A 22 0.55 13.12 -33.34
CA PHE A 22 0.41 13.42 -31.94
C PHE A 22 0.04 12.09 -31.30
N ALA A 23 1.05 11.33 -30.88
CA ALA A 23 0.83 10.16 -30.05
C ALA A 23 0.02 10.66 -28.86
N GLN A 24 -1.23 10.21 -28.77
CA GLN A 24 -2.14 10.66 -27.75
C GLN A 24 -1.52 10.29 -26.40
N GLN A 25 -1.25 11.28 -25.55
CA GLN A 25 -0.72 11.04 -24.23
C GLN A 25 -1.70 10.13 -23.47
N GLY A 26 -1.15 9.15 -22.76
CA GLY A 26 -1.91 8.26 -21.90
C GLY A 26 -2.63 9.05 -20.82
N LYS A 27 -3.64 8.42 -20.22
CA LYS A 27 -4.45 9.01 -19.16
C LYS A 27 -4.39 8.17 -17.90
N ILE A 28 -4.46 8.84 -16.76
CA ILE A 28 -4.78 8.20 -15.48
C ILE A 28 -6.30 8.02 -15.42
N ILE A 29 -6.74 6.79 -15.19
CA ILE A 29 -8.14 6.40 -14.99
C ILE A 29 -8.26 5.59 -13.69
N GLY A 30 -9.48 5.34 -13.22
CA GLY A 30 -9.72 4.56 -12.00
C GLY A 30 -9.29 5.26 -10.70
N GLY A 31 -8.82 6.51 -10.78
CA GLY A 31 -8.71 7.38 -9.61
C GLY A 31 -10.10 7.82 -9.17
N GLU A 32 -10.36 7.80 -7.88
CA GLU A 32 -11.64 8.19 -7.28
C GLU A 32 -11.41 9.34 -6.32
N MET A 33 -12.21 10.40 -6.49
CA MET A 33 -12.28 11.48 -5.50
C MET A 33 -13.18 11.02 -4.36
N HIS A 34 -12.81 11.37 -3.14
CA HIS A 34 -13.62 11.13 -1.95
C HIS A 34 -13.74 12.42 -1.15
N GLU A 35 -14.78 12.45 -0.31
CA GLU A 35 -14.96 13.47 0.72
C GLU A 35 -14.85 12.79 2.08
N THR A 36 -14.30 13.50 3.06
CA THR A 36 -14.23 13.01 4.43
C THR A 36 -15.61 13.15 5.10
N PRO A 37 -16.01 12.20 5.96
CA PRO A 37 -17.28 12.30 6.67
C PRO A 37 -17.38 13.54 7.55
N GLU A 38 -18.55 14.19 7.59
CA GLU A 38 -18.82 15.40 8.39
C GLU A 38 -18.57 15.23 9.90
N TRP A 39 -18.53 13.99 10.40
CA TRP A 39 -18.29 13.70 11.81
C TRP A 39 -16.79 13.64 12.17
N PHE A 40 -15.89 13.73 11.18
CA PHE A 40 -14.46 13.91 11.47
C PHE A 40 -14.25 15.19 12.27
N LYS A 41 -13.23 15.17 13.13
CA LYS A 41 -12.94 16.31 14.00
C LYS A 41 -12.38 17.46 13.18
N GLU A 42 -13.02 18.63 13.31
CA GLU A 42 -12.46 19.91 12.90
C GLU A 42 -11.38 20.31 13.91
N SER A 43 -10.12 20.02 13.59
CA SER A 43 -8.96 20.25 14.45
C SER A 43 -8.15 21.48 13.99
N PHE A 44 -7.53 22.17 14.95
CA PHE A 44 -6.55 23.24 14.68
C PHE A 44 -5.16 22.69 14.30
N LEU A 45 -5.03 21.37 14.19
CA LEU A 45 -3.81 20.61 13.89
C LEU A 45 -2.69 20.84 14.90
N ASP A 46 -3.06 21.00 16.17
CA ASP A 46 -2.16 20.95 17.30
C ASP A 46 -2.26 19.58 17.96
N MET A 47 -1.24 18.74 17.74
CA MET A 47 -1.26 17.36 18.21
C MET A 47 -1.27 17.25 19.74
N ALA A 48 -0.74 18.24 20.45
CA ALA A 48 -0.74 18.23 21.90
C ALA A 48 -2.15 18.50 22.44
N GLU A 49 -2.81 19.54 21.92
CA GLU A 49 -4.18 19.91 22.28
C GLU A 49 -5.18 18.81 21.86
N ASP A 50 -5.02 18.27 20.66
CA ASP A 50 -5.92 17.23 20.15
C ASP A 50 -5.87 15.96 21.02
N VAL A 51 -4.67 15.52 21.43
CA VAL A 51 -4.52 14.34 22.31
C VAL A 51 -5.10 14.59 23.71
N GLU A 52 -4.90 15.79 24.26
CA GLU A 52 -5.45 16.16 25.57
C GLU A 52 -6.99 16.18 25.53
N GLU A 53 -7.60 16.81 24.53
CA GLU A 53 -9.06 16.84 24.37
C GLU A 53 -9.64 15.45 24.13
N ALA A 54 -8.99 14.63 23.31
CA ALA A 54 -9.41 13.25 23.09
C ALA A 54 -9.37 12.46 24.41
N GLN A 55 -8.30 12.62 25.21
CA GLN A 55 -8.16 11.98 26.51
C GLN A 55 -9.27 12.39 27.49
N GLU A 56 -9.61 13.67 27.58
CA GLU A 56 -10.71 14.18 28.42
C GLU A 56 -12.05 13.51 28.06
N ASN A 57 -12.24 13.21 26.78
CA ASN A 57 -13.42 12.54 26.25
C ASN A 57 -13.33 11.00 26.24
N ASN A 58 -12.28 10.41 26.82
CA ASN A 58 -11.98 8.97 26.79
C ASN A 58 -11.89 8.39 25.37
N LYS A 59 -11.30 9.15 24.45
CA LYS A 59 -11.05 8.80 23.06
C LYS A 59 -9.55 8.81 22.74
N HIS A 60 -9.18 8.09 21.69
CA HIS A 60 -7.84 8.14 21.10
C HIS A 60 -7.81 9.06 19.88
N ILE A 61 -6.64 9.61 19.54
CA ILE A 61 -6.45 10.26 18.23
C ILE A 61 -6.19 9.23 17.15
N MET A 62 -6.88 9.41 16.02
CA MET A 62 -6.69 8.69 14.77
C MET A 62 -6.43 9.70 13.66
N LEU A 63 -5.20 9.75 13.14
CA LEU A 63 -4.93 10.52 11.92
C LEU A 63 -5.24 9.65 10.69
N PHE A 64 -6.17 10.09 9.86
CA PHE A 64 -6.47 9.49 8.57
C PHE A 64 -5.68 10.25 7.49
N MET A 65 -4.56 9.70 7.06
CA MET A 65 -3.70 10.32 6.06
C MET A 65 -4.11 9.87 4.67
N ASP A 66 -4.72 10.76 3.89
CA ASP A 66 -5.33 10.46 2.60
C ASP A 66 -4.53 11.01 1.41
N LEU A 67 -5.05 10.82 0.20
CA LEU A 67 -4.51 11.41 -1.02
C LEU A 67 -5.64 11.64 -2.02
N ASP A 68 -5.73 12.82 -2.62
CA ASP A 68 -6.71 13.10 -3.68
C ASP A 68 -6.61 12.11 -4.86
N GLY A 69 -7.76 11.62 -5.32
CA GLY A 69 -7.84 10.66 -6.44
C GLY A 69 -7.41 9.23 -6.05
N CYS A 70 -7.39 8.90 -4.76
CA CYS A 70 -6.99 7.61 -4.22
C CYS A 70 -8.18 6.64 -4.10
N PRO A 71 -8.28 5.60 -4.95
CA PRO A 71 -9.39 4.66 -4.88
C PRO A 71 -9.34 3.78 -3.62
N TYR A 72 -8.16 3.52 -3.06
CA TYR A 72 -8.04 2.81 -1.78
C TYR A 72 -8.59 3.62 -0.60
N CYS A 73 -8.43 4.96 -0.65
CA CYS A 73 -8.92 5.89 0.36
C CYS A 73 -10.45 5.95 0.29
N THR A 74 -10.97 6.10 -0.93
CA THR A 74 -12.42 6.00 -1.21
C THR A 74 -13.00 4.68 -0.69
N LYS A 75 -12.37 3.55 -1.00
CA LYS A 75 -12.80 2.23 -0.50
C LYS A 75 -12.76 2.14 1.03
N MET A 76 -11.69 2.63 1.65
CA MET A 76 -11.55 2.61 3.11
C MET A 76 -12.66 3.41 3.79
N LEU A 77 -12.91 4.64 3.32
CA LEU A 77 -13.97 5.51 3.81
C LEU A 77 -15.36 4.86 3.62
N ASN A 78 -15.64 4.37 2.42
CA ASN A 78 -16.91 3.77 2.06
C ASN A 78 -17.25 2.52 2.88
N GLU A 79 -16.26 1.71 3.24
CA GLU A 79 -16.51 0.47 3.96
C GLU A 79 -16.43 0.61 5.49
N ASN A 80 -15.63 1.55 6.00
CA ASN A 80 -15.34 1.65 7.44
C ASN A 80 -15.86 2.93 8.11
N PHE A 81 -16.02 4.02 7.37
CA PHE A 81 -16.30 5.35 7.96
C PHE A 81 -17.67 5.92 7.59
N ILE A 82 -18.40 5.33 6.64
CA ILE A 82 -19.75 5.76 6.26
C ILE A 82 -20.71 5.80 7.45
N GLU A 83 -21.66 6.73 7.39
CA GLU A 83 -22.70 6.83 8.40
C GLU A 83 -23.48 5.52 8.56
N LYS A 84 -23.73 5.14 9.82
CA LYS A 84 -24.60 4.01 10.21
C LYS A 84 -24.05 2.62 9.86
N ASN A 85 -22.72 2.45 9.77
CA ASN A 85 -22.11 1.13 9.87
C ASN A 85 -21.54 0.89 11.29
N LYS A 86 -21.41 -0.39 11.69
CA LYS A 86 -20.94 -0.75 13.04
C LYS A 86 -19.50 -0.28 13.31
N THR A 87 -18.68 -0.16 12.27
CA THR A 87 -17.29 0.26 12.38
C THR A 87 -17.21 1.76 12.69
N SER A 88 -17.88 2.61 11.93
CA SER A 88 -18.03 4.06 12.14
C SER A 88 -18.63 4.36 13.51
N ASP A 89 -19.66 3.63 13.94
CA ASP A 89 -20.24 3.82 15.28
C ASP A 89 -19.23 3.52 16.40
N PHE A 90 -18.38 2.51 16.22
CA PHE A 90 -17.27 2.24 17.14
C PHE A 90 -16.22 3.36 17.08
N ILE A 91 -15.86 3.82 15.88
CA ILE A 91 -14.86 4.87 15.67
C ILE A 91 -15.31 6.17 16.36
N LYS A 92 -16.50 6.69 16.03
CA LYS A 92 -17.08 7.91 16.62
C LYS A 92 -17.13 7.88 18.15
N LYS A 93 -17.30 6.69 18.72
CA LYS A 93 -17.39 6.51 20.17
C LYS A 93 -16.03 6.59 20.87
N TYR A 94 -14.97 6.10 20.24
CA TYR A 94 -13.68 5.85 20.90
C TYR A 94 -12.50 6.58 20.28
N PHE A 95 -12.70 7.29 19.16
CA PHE A 95 -11.65 7.97 18.44
C PHE A 95 -12.12 9.34 17.97
N ASP A 96 -11.22 10.31 18.05
CA ASP A 96 -11.32 11.54 17.28
C ASP A 96 -10.45 11.38 16.04
N VAL A 97 -11.11 11.46 14.89
CA VAL A 97 -10.48 11.22 13.59
C VAL A 97 -10.19 12.56 12.93
N ILE A 98 -8.94 12.78 12.57
CA ILE A 98 -8.48 14.01 11.89
C ILE A 98 -7.95 13.60 10.52
N ASP A 99 -8.47 14.24 9.48
CA ASP A 99 -8.00 14.05 8.12
C ASP A 99 -6.71 14.85 7.88
N ILE A 100 -5.73 14.22 7.22
CA ILE A 100 -4.45 14.82 6.83
C ILE A 100 -4.19 14.50 5.35
N ASN A 101 -4.14 15.52 4.49
CA ASN A 101 -3.81 15.31 3.08
C ASN A 101 -2.30 15.17 2.91
N VAL A 102 -1.79 14.03 2.43
CA VAL A 102 -0.34 13.79 2.30
C VAL A 102 0.36 14.71 1.30
N LYS A 103 -0.39 15.46 0.48
CA LYS A 103 0.11 16.53 -0.40
C LYS A 103 -0.35 17.92 0.04
N GLY A 104 -1.08 17.99 1.14
CA GLY A 104 -1.61 19.21 1.71
C GLY A 104 -0.54 20.13 2.26
N SER A 105 -0.95 21.37 2.52
CA SER A 105 -0.07 22.45 2.96
C SER A 105 -0.56 23.10 4.26
N ARG A 106 -1.53 22.50 4.97
CA ARG A 106 -1.90 22.98 6.31
C ARG A 106 -0.73 22.76 7.26
N GLU A 107 -0.51 23.70 8.16
CA GLU A 107 0.52 23.56 9.19
C GLU A 107 -0.01 22.69 10.33
N ILE A 108 0.83 21.77 10.79
CA ILE A 108 0.60 20.87 11.92
C ILE A 108 1.64 21.19 12.97
N VAL A 109 1.20 21.57 14.17
CA VAL A 109 2.06 21.64 15.36
C VAL A 109 2.21 20.20 15.88
N TRP A 110 3.32 19.57 15.51
CA TRP A 110 3.57 18.16 15.81
C TRP A 110 4.08 17.96 17.24
N ASP A 111 4.97 18.83 17.69
CA ASP A 111 5.49 18.92 19.06
C ASP A 111 5.96 20.36 19.36
N GLU A 112 6.46 20.62 20.57
CA GLU A 112 6.86 21.95 21.04
C GLU A 112 7.92 22.63 20.15
N GLU A 113 8.74 21.87 19.44
CA GLU A 113 9.84 22.38 18.62
C GLU A 113 9.57 22.20 17.11
N THR A 114 8.51 21.47 16.73
CA THR A 114 8.28 21.02 15.37
C THR A 114 6.92 21.44 14.84
N THR A 115 6.93 22.34 13.87
CA THR A 115 5.79 22.63 12.99
C THR A 115 6.14 22.19 11.58
N LEU A 116 5.25 21.43 10.94
CA LEU A 116 5.43 20.89 9.60
C LEU A 116 4.15 21.08 8.79
N THR A 117 4.27 21.25 7.48
CA THR A 117 3.12 21.05 6.60
C THR A 117 2.69 19.57 6.59
N GLU A 118 1.43 19.30 6.24
CA GLU A 118 0.94 17.91 6.07
C GLU A 118 1.84 17.07 5.16
N LYS A 119 2.31 17.67 4.05
CA LYS A 119 3.27 17.04 3.13
C LYS A 119 4.62 16.74 3.79
N GLU A 120 5.19 17.69 4.52
CA GLU A 120 6.47 17.48 5.22
C GLU A 120 6.34 16.42 6.32
N LEU A 121 5.20 16.37 7.01
CA LEU A 121 4.90 15.30 7.95
C LEU A 121 4.82 13.95 7.25
N ALA A 122 4.13 13.84 6.12
CA ALA A 122 4.04 12.61 5.35
C ALA A 122 5.42 12.11 4.86
N GLU A 123 6.29 13.03 4.42
CA GLU A 123 7.68 12.73 4.06
C GLU A 123 8.50 12.28 5.27
N LYS A 124 8.40 12.98 6.41
CA LYS A 124 9.07 12.64 7.68
C LYS A 124 8.67 11.25 8.18
N LEU A 125 7.38 10.92 8.10
CA LEU A 125 6.82 9.63 8.50
C LEU A 125 6.99 8.53 7.44
N LYS A 126 7.59 8.84 6.29
CA LYS A 126 7.79 7.90 5.17
C LYS A 126 6.49 7.22 4.76
N ILE A 127 5.44 8.00 4.55
CA ILE A 127 4.15 7.50 4.07
C ILE A 127 4.31 7.03 2.62
N GLN A 128 4.00 5.76 2.37
CA GLN A 128 4.13 5.12 1.06
C GLN A 128 2.80 4.62 0.50
N TYR A 129 1.80 4.42 1.36
CA TYR A 129 0.50 3.90 1.01
C TYR A 129 -0.56 4.87 1.52
N SER A 130 -1.54 5.21 0.69
CA SER A 130 -2.72 5.96 1.10
C SER A 130 -3.95 5.04 1.00
N PRO A 131 -4.85 5.04 2.00
CA PRO A 131 -4.73 5.81 3.23
C PRO A 131 -3.63 5.24 4.13
N THR A 132 -2.99 6.06 4.97
CA THR A 132 -2.26 5.59 6.16
C THR A 132 -3.02 6.04 7.39
N ILE A 133 -3.26 5.15 8.34
CA ILE A 133 -3.91 5.51 9.60
C ILE A 133 -2.92 5.41 10.74
N LEU A 134 -2.78 6.49 11.50
CA LEU A 134 -1.93 6.55 12.69
C LEU A 134 -2.80 6.66 13.93
N PHE A 135 -2.58 5.76 14.89
CA PHE A 135 -3.27 5.75 16.17
C PHE A 135 -2.32 6.19 17.27
N PHE A 136 -2.78 7.09 18.12
CA PHE A 136 -1.97 7.65 19.20
C PHE A 136 -2.45 7.18 20.58
N ASN A 137 -1.49 6.98 21.49
CA ASN A 137 -1.79 6.92 22.92
C ASN A 137 -1.87 8.33 23.53
N TYR A 138 -2.11 8.38 24.84
CA TYR A 138 -2.23 9.63 25.60
C TYR A 138 -0.87 10.31 25.85
N ASP A 139 0.23 9.60 25.61
CA ASP A 139 1.59 10.13 25.66
C ASP A 139 2.05 10.69 24.29
N LYS A 140 1.13 10.85 23.33
CA LYS A 140 1.36 11.36 21.96
C LYS A 140 2.23 10.46 21.10
N GLU A 141 2.37 9.19 21.47
CA GLU A 141 3.13 8.21 20.71
C GLU A 141 2.23 7.46 19.71
N VAL A 142 2.73 7.24 18.50
CA VAL A 142 2.06 6.38 17.51
C VAL A 142 2.19 4.92 17.96
N VAL A 143 1.07 4.32 18.38
CA VAL A 143 1.01 2.93 18.87
C VAL A 143 0.64 1.93 17.78
N VAL A 144 -0.05 2.38 16.74
CA VAL A 144 -0.36 1.57 15.55
C VAL A 144 -0.27 2.45 14.30
N ARG A 145 0.39 1.91 13.27
CA ARG A 145 0.35 2.43 11.91
C ARG A 145 -0.27 1.39 10.99
N VAL A 146 -1.33 1.76 10.29
CA VAL A 146 -1.99 0.93 9.29
C VAL A 146 -1.66 1.46 7.90
N ASN A 147 -1.01 0.64 7.07
CA ASN A 147 -0.69 0.99 5.69
C ASN A 147 -1.80 0.50 4.74
N GLY A 148 -2.44 1.42 4.04
CA GLY A 148 -3.46 1.16 3.03
C GLY A 148 -4.78 0.63 3.60
N TYR A 149 -5.63 0.17 2.68
CA TYR A 149 -6.98 -0.32 3.00
C TYR A 149 -6.98 -1.53 3.96
N ARG A 150 -7.97 -1.57 4.84
CA ARG A 150 -8.33 -2.72 5.68
C ARG A 150 -9.82 -3.01 5.56
N SER A 151 -10.19 -4.28 5.46
CA SER A 151 -11.60 -4.70 5.46
C SER A 151 -12.28 -4.34 6.79
N PRO A 152 -13.63 -4.21 6.82
CA PRO A 152 -14.36 -3.99 8.07
C PRO A 152 -14.03 -4.97 9.20
N ILE A 153 -13.79 -6.24 8.85
CA ILE A 153 -13.41 -7.27 9.83
C ILE A 153 -12.01 -6.98 10.39
N ASN A 154 -11.02 -6.77 9.53
CA ASN A 154 -9.65 -6.54 9.96
C ASN A 154 -9.50 -5.19 10.67
N PHE A 155 -10.15 -4.15 10.16
CA PHE A 155 -10.08 -2.83 10.77
C PHE A 155 -10.72 -2.81 12.15
N LYS A 156 -11.85 -3.52 12.33
CA LYS A 156 -12.44 -3.71 13.67
C LYS A 156 -11.45 -4.28 14.68
N TYR A 157 -10.65 -5.28 14.30
CA TYR A 157 -9.64 -5.86 15.20
C TYR A 157 -8.56 -4.85 15.60
N ILE A 158 -8.17 -3.97 14.68
CA ILE A 158 -7.21 -2.90 14.95
C ILE A 158 -7.81 -1.87 15.91
N LEU A 159 -9.07 -1.48 15.69
CA LEU A 159 -9.79 -0.56 16.55
C LEU A 159 -9.94 -1.11 17.97
N GLU A 160 -10.33 -2.39 18.12
CA GLU A 160 -10.43 -3.07 19.41
C GLU A 160 -9.05 -3.20 20.09
N TYR A 161 -7.99 -3.46 19.32
CA TYR A 161 -6.62 -3.51 19.81
C TYR A 161 -6.18 -2.18 20.44
N VAL A 162 -6.43 -1.05 19.75
CA VAL A 162 -6.06 0.28 20.25
C VAL A 162 -6.94 0.70 21.41
N GLN A 163 -8.27 0.58 21.27
CA GLN A 163 -9.22 0.97 22.31
C GLN A 163 -8.99 0.19 23.63
N GLY A 164 -8.66 -1.10 23.52
CA GLY A 164 -8.35 -1.96 24.66
C GLY A 164 -6.92 -1.79 25.21
N LYS A 165 -6.13 -0.86 24.65
CA LYS A 165 -4.71 -0.62 24.98
C LYS A 165 -3.85 -1.89 24.94
N HIS A 166 -4.18 -2.82 24.04
CA HIS A 166 -3.48 -4.09 23.93
C HIS A 166 -2.01 -3.94 23.48
N TYR A 167 -1.68 -2.80 22.85
CA TYR A 167 -0.32 -2.40 22.48
C TYR A 167 0.65 -2.28 23.66
N GLU A 168 0.17 -2.13 24.89
CA GLU A 168 1.02 -2.11 26.08
C GLU A 168 1.64 -3.48 26.39
N ASN A 169 1.08 -4.57 25.85
CA ASN A 169 1.40 -5.93 26.29
C ASN A 169 1.75 -6.90 25.15
N MET A 170 1.33 -6.63 23.91
CA MET A 170 1.61 -7.49 22.75
C MET A 170 1.55 -6.69 21.47
N THR A 171 2.10 -7.24 20.38
CA THR A 171 2.01 -6.65 19.04
C THR A 171 0.62 -6.86 18.41
N LEU A 172 0.29 -6.06 17.39
CA LEU A 172 -0.95 -6.20 16.65
C LEU A 172 -1.04 -7.57 15.94
N THR A 173 0.08 -8.08 15.41
CA THR A 173 0.12 -9.40 14.76
C THR A 173 -0.17 -10.52 15.77
N GLU A 174 0.41 -10.47 16.98
CA GLU A 174 0.12 -11.44 18.04
C GLU A 174 -1.34 -11.38 18.50
N TYR A 175 -1.90 -10.17 18.61
CA TYR A 175 -3.31 -9.97 18.95
C TYR A 175 -4.23 -10.57 17.88
N ALA A 176 -4.01 -10.20 16.61
CA ALA A 176 -4.77 -10.72 15.48
C ALA A 176 -4.72 -12.25 15.40
N ASN A 177 -3.56 -12.86 15.62
CA ASN A 177 -3.39 -14.32 15.66
C ASN A 177 -4.24 -15.00 16.74
N LYS A 178 -4.54 -14.33 17.87
CA LYS A 178 -5.37 -14.87 18.96
C LYS A 178 -6.86 -14.80 18.69
N ILE A 179 -7.32 -13.80 17.93
CA ILE A 179 -8.77 -13.50 17.80
C ILE A 179 -9.36 -13.80 16.43
N THR A 180 -8.52 -13.88 15.40
CA THR A 180 -8.98 -14.12 14.02
C THR A 180 -9.45 -15.57 13.84
N LYS A 181 -10.49 -15.75 13.03
CA LYS A 181 -11.02 -17.07 12.67
C LYS A 181 -10.40 -17.56 11.37
N ASP A 182 -9.92 -18.80 11.35
CA ASP A 182 -9.31 -19.44 10.18
C ASP A 182 -10.33 -20.01 9.18
N SER A 183 -11.48 -19.37 9.04
CA SER A 183 -12.59 -19.84 8.20
C SER A 183 -13.00 -18.83 7.12
N LEU A 184 -12.24 -17.75 6.94
CA LEU A 184 -12.53 -16.70 5.96
C LEU A 184 -11.94 -17.01 4.58
N TYR A 185 -10.87 -17.80 4.53
CA TYR A 185 -10.16 -18.14 3.31
C TYR A 185 -9.62 -19.58 3.34
N SER A 186 -9.55 -20.18 2.15
CA SER A 186 -8.86 -21.44 1.89
C SER A 186 -7.82 -21.24 0.81
N PHE A 187 -6.62 -21.77 1.02
CA PHE A 187 -5.51 -21.67 0.07
C PHE A 187 -5.91 -22.07 -1.35
N LYS A 188 -5.60 -21.19 -2.31
CA LYS A 188 -5.80 -21.45 -3.75
C LYS A 188 -4.54 -21.95 -4.40
N GLU A 189 -4.67 -22.97 -5.24
CA GLU A 189 -3.55 -23.46 -6.05
C GLU A 189 -3.12 -22.43 -7.10
N ASN A 190 -1.81 -22.33 -7.33
CA ASN A 190 -1.22 -21.48 -8.35
C ASN A 190 0.10 -22.08 -8.83
N ASP A 191 0.21 -22.34 -10.14
CA ASP A 191 1.38 -23.00 -10.75
C ASP A 191 2.70 -22.23 -10.57
N SER A 192 2.62 -20.93 -10.23
CA SER A 192 3.80 -20.10 -9.98
C SER A 192 4.47 -20.40 -8.64
N PHE A 193 3.76 -21.05 -7.71
CA PHE A 193 4.25 -21.29 -6.35
C PHE A 193 5.19 -22.50 -6.31
N LYS A 194 6.31 -22.34 -5.61
CA LYS A 194 7.28 -23.40 -5.36
C LYS A 194 7.28 -23.80 -3.89
N GLU A 195 7.32 -25.10 -3.65
CA GLU A 195 7.48 -25.69 -2.32
C GLU A 195 8.97 -25.70 -1.94
N ILE A 196 9.43 -24.64 -1.28
CA ILE A 196 10.83 -24.48 -0.85
C ILE A 196 10.87 -24.25 0.66
N LYS A 197 11.49 -25.18 1.40
CA LYS A 197 11.67 -25.05 2.86
C LYS A 197 12.91 -24.25 3.25
N ASP A 198 13.93 -24.25 2.40
CA ASP A 198 15.20 -23.58 2.64
C ASP A 198 15.37 -22.41 1.67
N LEU A 199 14.86 -21.25 2.07
CA LEU A 199 14.84 -20.03 1.26
C LEU A 199 16.24 -19.43 1.10
N SER A 200 17.20 -19.78 1.96
CA SER A 200 18.58 -19.33 1.87
C SER A 200 19.31 -19.83 0.61
N LYS A 201 18.76 -20.88 -0.02
CA LYS A 201 19.25 -21.47 -1.28
C LYS A 201 18.69 -20.79 -2.53
N VAL A 202 17.72 -19.88 -2.39
CA VAL A 202 17.15 -19.14 -3.52
C VAL A 202 18.08 -18.00 -3.90
N ASN A 203 18.57 -18.02 -5.15
CA ASN A 203 19.49 -17.00 -5.69
C ASN A 203 18.80 -16.01 -6.66
N SER A 204 17.61 -16.35 -7.16
CA SER A 204 16.78 -15.42 -7.94
C SER A 204 16.14 -14.38 -7.02
N PRO A 205 15.57 -13.29 -7.56
CA PRO A 205 14.56 -12.52 -6.85
C PRO A 205 13.51 -13.47 -6.24
N LEU A 206 13.10 -13.19 -5.01
CA LEU A 206 12.21 -14.05 -4.22
C LEU A 206 11.00 -13.24 -3.76
N ALA A 207 9.81 -13.74 -4.05
CA ALA A 207 8.56 -13.25 -3.48
C ALA A 207 8.04 -14.27 -2.47
N VAL A 208 7.97 -13.89 -1.19
CA VAL A 208 7.38 -14.72 -0.13
C VAL A 208 6.00 -14.17 0.20
N ILE A 209 4.96 -14.96 -0.07
CA ILE A 209 3.56 -14.59 0.13
C ILE A 209 3.06 -15.27 1.40
N PHE A 210 2.69 -14.48 2.41
CA PHE A 210 2.06 -14.91 3.64
C PHE A 210 0.54 -14.84 3.51
N GLU A 211 -0.11 -15.99 3.66
CA GLU A 211 -1.55 -16.16 3.65
C GLU A 211 -1.96 -17.02 4.85
N ASP A 212 -3.20 -16.94 5.30
CA ASP A 212 -3.77 -17.87 6.28
C ASP A 212 -5.31 -17.79 6.22
N GLY A 213 -5.99 -18.65 6.99
CA GLY A 213 -7.45 -18.75 6.97
C GLY A 213 -8.22 -17.49 7.39
N SER A 214 -7.55 -16.48 7.96
CA SER A 214 -8.16 -15.19 8.32
C SER A 214 -8.12 -14.15 7.20
N CYS A 215 -7.52 -14.48 6.06
CA CYS A 215 -7.25 -13.53 5.00
C CYS A 215 -8.50 -13.03 4.26
N THR A 216 -8.91 -11.78 4.49
CA THR A 216 -10.08 -11.21 3.81
C THR A 216 -9.82 -10.72 2.38
N GLN A 217 -8.56 -10.65 1.93
CA GLN A 217 -8.19 -10.11 0.60
C GLN A 217 -7.53 -11.14 -0.32
N CYS A 218 -7.26 -12.36 0.15
CA CYS A 218 -6.60 -13.38 -0.65
C CYS A 218 -7.46 -13.80 -1.83
N ASP A 219 -8.80 -13.82 -1.68
CA ASP A 219 -9.68 -14.11 -2.79
C ASP A 219 -9.52 -13.12 -3.95
N TYR A 220 -9.55 -11.82 -3.65
CA TYR A 220 -9.32 -10.76 -4.62
C TYR A 220 -7.91 -10.88 -5.23
N PHE A 221 -6.89 -11.05 -4.39
CA PHE A 221 -5.50 -11.17 -4.83
C PHE A 221 -5.31 -12.31 -5.84
N HIS A 222 -5.85 -13.50 -5.56
CA HIS A 222 -5.76 -14.64 -6.48
C HIS A 222 -6.66 -14.54 -7.70
N ASN A 223 -7.88 -13.99 -7.55
CA ASN A 223 -8.86 -13.97 -8.63
C ASN A 223 -8.67 -12.80 -9.60
N ARG A 224 -8.06 -11.70 -9.14
CA ARG A 224 -7.88 -10.47 -9.92
C ARG A 224 -6.40 -10.17 -10.13
N VAL A 225 -5.65 -9.89 -9.05
CA VAL A 225 -4.27 -9.39 -9.13
C VAL A 225 -3.33 -10.41 -9.79
N LEU A 226 -3.28 -11.64 -9.28
CA LEU A 226 -2.43 -12.70 -9.84
C LEU A 226 -2.91 -13.22 -11.21
N LYS A 227 -4.12 -12.86 -11.65
CA LYS A 227 -4.62 -13.21 -12.99
C LYS A 227 -4.26 -12.18 -14.06
N ASP A 228 -3.95 -10.95 -13.65
CA ASP A 228 -3.56 -9.88 -14.56
C ASP A 228 -2.31 -10.24 -15.36
N ALA A 229 -2.33 -9.95 -16.66
CA ALA A 229 -1.26 -10.38 -17.57
C ALA A 229 0.08 -9.70 -17.27
N LEU A 230 0.05 -8.42 -16.92
CA LEU A 230 1.27 -7.66 -16.62
C LEU A 230 1.83 -8.06 -15.26
N VAL A 231 0.95 -8.33 -14.27
CA VAL A 231 1.37 -8.90 -12.98
C VAL A 231 2.05 -10.25 -13.19
N LYS A 232 1.47 -11.15 -14.00
CA LYS A 232 2.07 -12.47 -14.30
C LYS A 232 3.44 -12.33 -14.94
N GLU A 233 3.59 -11.41 -15.90
CA GLU A 233 4.86 -11.15 -16.56
C GLU A 233 5.94 -10.75 -15.55
N GLU A 234 5.67 -9.76 -14.69
CA GLU A 234 6.63 -9.32 -13.68
C GLU A 234 6.88 -10.37 -12.60
N LEU A 235 5.83 -11.07 -12.15
CA LEU A 235 5.93 -12.11 -11.13
C LEU A 235 6.75 -13.33 -11.62
N SER A 236 6.72 -13.64 -12.92
CA SER A 236 7.51 -14.74 -13.50
C SER A 236 9.03 -14.57 -13.33
N LYS A 237 9.50 -13.36 -13.04
CA LYS A 237 10.90 -13.04 -12.76
C LYS A 237 11.31 -13.42 -11.34
N PHE A 238 10.36 -13.78 -10.48
CA PHE A 238 10.58 -14.19 -9.11
C PHE A 238 10.49 -15.72 -8.96
N THR A 239 11.26 -16.27 -8.04
CA THR A 239 10.84 -17.49 -7.36
C THR A 239 9.76 -17.11 -6.35
N VAL A 240 8.58 -17.71 -6.45
CA VAL A 240 7.44 -17.39 -5.57
C VAL A 240 7.22 -18.52 -4.58
N VAL A 241 7.20 -18.21 -3.28
CA VAL A 241 6.93 -19.17 -2.21
C VAL A 241 5.75 -18.67 -1.39
N ARG A 242 4.74 -19.52 -1.22
CA ARG A 242 3.63 -19.26 -0.30
C ARG A 242 3.93 -19.87 1.07
N LEU A 243 3.69 -19.13 2.14
CA LEU A 243 3.74 -19.62 3.51
C LEU A 243 2.39 -19.42 4.20
N ASP A 244 1.92 -20.46 4.89
CA ASP A 244 0.85 -20.32 5.87
C ASP A 244 1.39 -19.54 7.07
N ALA A 245 0.91 -18.31 7.28
CA ALA A 245 1.42 -17.41 8.30
C ALA A 245 1.15 -17.88 9.74
N LYS A 246 0.28 -18.87 9.96
CA LYS A 246 0.05 -19.47 11.28
C LYS A 246 0.81 -20.77 11.50
N SER A 247 1.48 -21.28 10.46
CA SER A 247 2.23 -22.53 10.53
C SER A 247 3.42 -22.48 11.50
N THR A 248 3.55 -23.54 12.28
CA THR A 248 4.69 -23.81 13.18
C THR A 248 5.70 -24.79 12.57
N LYS A 249 5.54 -25.16 11.29
CA LYS A 249 6.50 -26.01 10.58
C LYS A 249 7.80 -25.23 10.34
N GLU A 250 8.94 -25.85 10.67
CA GLU A 250 10.25 -25.24 10.50
C GLU A 250 10.57 -24.96 9.03
N ILE A 251 11.13 -23.78 8.78
CA ILE A 251 11.72 -23.33 7.52
C ILE A 251 13.08 -22.66 7.79
N ILE A 252 13.89 -22.46 6.75
CA ILE A 252 15.07 -21.60 6.80
C ILE A 252 14.74 -20.34 5.99
N ASN A 253 14.81 -19.17 6.62
CA ASN A 253 14.53 -17.89 5.98
C ASN A 253 15.64 -17.50 4.97
N PRO A 254 15.47 -16.42 4.17
CA PRO A 254 16.48 -16.00 3.19
C PRO A 254 17.86 -15.70 3.78
N ASN A 255 17.93 -15.33 5.07
CA ASN A 255 19.17 -15.05 5.79
C ASN A 255 19.87 -16.31 6.32
N GLY A 256 19.28 -17.49 6.17
CA GLY A 256 19.83 -18.76 6.66
C GLY A 256 19.42 -19.12 8.09
N GLU A 257 18.52 -18.37 8.71
CA GLU A 257 18.06 -18.62 10.07
C GLU A 257 16.90 -19.61 10.08
N LYS A 258 16.93 -20.54 11.04
CA LYS A 258 15.81 -21.45 11.29
C LYS A 258 14.69 -20.72 12.01
N THR A 259 13.48 -20.77 11.46
CA THR A 259 12.29 -20.14 12.02
C THR A 259 11.03 -20.92 11.63
N THR A 260 9.85 -20.39 11.96
CA THR A 260 8.57 -20.83 11.40
C THR A 260 7.89 -19.65 10.72
N PRO A 261 6.98 -19.87 9.76
CA PRO A 261 6.19 -18.78 9.17
C PRO A 261 5.52 -17.90 10.22
N LYS A 262 4.92 -18.49 11.26
CA LYS A 262 4.32 -17.75 12.37
C LYS A 262 5.29 -16.82 13.09
N LYS A 263 6.42 -17.36 13.55
CA LYS A 263 7.44 -16.56 14.25
C LYS A 263 8.00 -15.46 13.35
N TRP A 264 8.16 -15.74 12.06
CA TRP A 264 8.68 -14.76 11.11
C TRP A 264 7.68 -13.63 10.87
N ALA A 265 6.41 -13.94 10.63
CA ALA A 265 5.36 -12.92 10.47
C ALA A 265 5.23 -12.04 11.73
N GLU A 266 5.28 -12.63 12.92
CA GLU A 266 5.27 -11.90 14.20
C GLU A 266 6.52 -11.01 14.36
N SER A 267 7.71 -11.49 14.03
CA SER A 267 8.96 -10.74 14.20
C SER A 267 9.07 -9.46 13.36
N ILE A 268 8.34 -9.41 12.24
CA ILE A 268 8.30 -8.24 11.35
C ILE A 268 6.97 -7.47 11.47
N ASN A 269 6.14 -7.84 12.46
CA ASN A 269 4.79 -7.33 12.66
C ASN A 269 3.94 -7.28 11.37
N LEU A 270 3.96 -8.38 10.59
CA LEU A 270 3.16 -8.50 9.38
C LEU A 270 1.69 -8.76 9.76
N ASP A 271 0.92 -7.68 9.87
CA ASP A 271 -0.48 -7.70 10.33
C ASP A 271 -1.52 -7.90 9.22
N TYR A 272 -1.10 -7.89 7.95
CA TYR A 272 -1.97 -7.93 6.78
C TYR A 272 -1.82 -9.23 5.99
N ARG A 273 -2.93 -9.69 5.38
CA ARG A 273 -2.97 -10.85 4.49
C ARG A 273 -3.74 -10.52 3.19
N PRO A 274 -3.23 -10.90 2.00
CA PRO A 274 -1.92 -11.52 1.78
C PRO A 274 -0.81 -10.49 2.02
N GLY A 275 0.22 -10.88 2.76
CA GLY A 275 1.44 -10.08 2.92
C GLY A 275 2.52 -10.56 1.96
N VAL A 276 3.16 -9.68 1.19
CA VAL A 276 4.19 -10.09 0.21
C VAL A 276 5.53 -9.44 0.55
N LEU A 277 6.54 -10.27 0.77
CA LEU A 277 7.92 -9.85 0.99
C LEU A 277 8.70 -10.06 -0.31
N LEU A 278 9.33 -9.00 -0.82
CA LEU A 278 10.09 -9.01 -2.06
C LEU A 278 11.59 -8.85 -1.76
N PHE A 279 12.37 -9.84 -2.17
CA PHE A 279 13.82 -9.91 -1.96
C PHE A 279 14.59 -9.85 -3.28
N ASP A 280 15.75 -9.19 -3.25
CA ASP A 280 16.81 -9.34 -4.25
C ASP A 280 18.14 -9.61 -3.53
N ASN A 281 18.93 -10.57 -4.02
CA ASN A 281 20.18 -11.02 -3.40
C ASN A 281 20.05 -11.27 -1.89
N LYS A 282 18.96 -11.93 -1.46
CA LYS A 282 18.64 -12.25 -0.05
C LYS A 282 18.34 -11.04 0.85
N LYS A 283 18.40 -9.82 0.33
CA LYS A 283 18.00 -8.61 1.06
C LYS A 283 16.51 -8.35 0.84
N LEU A 284 15.77 -8.07 1.92
CA LEU A 284 14.40 -7.57 1.80
C LEU A 284 14.43 -6.16 1.18
N ILE A 285 13.79 -6.01 0.03
CA ILE A 285 13.72 -4.76 -0.72
C ILE A 285 12.41 -4.03 -0.46
N SER A 286 11.30 -4.77 -0.45
CA SER A 286 9.98 -4.17 -0.23
C SER A 286 9.03 -5.15 0.46
N THR A 287 8.10 -4.58 1.23
CA THR A 287 6.97 -5.29 1.84
C THR A 287 5.68 -4.71 1.29
N VAL A 288 4.76 -5.60 0.89
CA VAL A 288 3.37 -5.27 0.58
C VAL A 288 2.51 -5.80 1.71
N ASP A 289 2.04 -4.89 2.56
CA ASP A 289 1.20 -5.12 3.74
C ASP A 289 -0.14 -4.35 3.61
N ALA A 290 -0.58 -4.16 2.37
CA ALA A 290 -1.77 -3.42 1.99
C ALA A 290 -2.43 -4.03 0.74
N LEU A 291 -3.68 -3.66 0.49
CA LEU A 291 -4.34 -3.94 -0.79
C LEU A 291 -3.67 -3.13 -1.89
N LEU A 292 -3.14 -3.83 -2.91
CA LEU A 292 -2.67 -3.22 -4.15
C LEU A 292 -3.46 -3.79 -5.32
N TYR A 293 -3.98 -2.89 -6.14
CA TYR A 293 -4.59 -3.20 -7.43
C TYR A 293 -3.52 -3.54 -8.49
N PRO A 294 -3.90 -4.15 -9.63
CA PRO A 294 -2.95 -4.74 -10.56
C PRO A 294 -1.82 -3.81 -10.99
N PHE A 295 -2.11 -2.54 -11.30
CA PHE A 295 -1.08 -1.57 -11.69
C PHE A 295 0.00 -1.40 -10.61
N HIS A 296 -0.41 -1.12 -9.37
CA HIS A 296 0.53 -0.87 -8.27
C HIS A 296 1.29 -2.14 -7.87
N PHE A 297 0.62 -3.30 -7.87
CA PHE A 297 1.28 -4.57 -7.56
C PHE A 297 2.29 -4.97 -8.65
N LYS A 298 1.96 -4.76 -9.93
CA LYS A 298 2.91 -4.94 -11.04
C LYS A 298 4.11 -4.01 -10.91
N GLU A 299 3.89 -2.74 -10.62
CA GLU A 299 4.98 -1.76 -10.54
C GLU A 299 5.92 -2.00 -9.35
N ILE A 300 5.42 -2.48 -8.21
CA ILE A 300 6.30 -2.85 -7.09
C ILE A 300 7.09 -4.13 -7.36
N LEU A 301 6.52 -5.10 -8.11
CA LEU A 301 7.28 -6.24 -8.61
C LEU A 301 8.38 -5.79 -9.56
N ARG A 302 8.07 -4.91 -10.52
CA ARG A 302 9.04 -4.36 -11.48
C ARG A 302 10.15 -3.59 -10.78
N TYR A 303 9.81 -2.81 -9.76
CA TYR A 303 10.77 -2.05 -8.95
C TYR A 303 11.86 -2.94 -8.37
N VAL A 304 11.48 -4.13 -7.87
CA VAL A 304 12.43 -5.10 -7.31
C VAL A 304 13.11 -5.93 -8.40
N SER A 305 12.36 -6.51 -9.35
CA SER A 305 12.88 -7.40 -10.40
C SER A 305 13.86 -6.68 -11.34
N GLY A 306 13.58 -5.42 -11.64
CA GLY A 306 14.43 -4.55 -12.47
C GLY A 306 15.49 -3.78 -11.69
N LYS A 307 15.62 -4.00 -10.38
CA LYS A 307 16.59 -3.34 -9.49
C LYS A 307 16.50 -1.80 -9.48
N PHE A 308 15.33 -1.25 -9.72
CA PHE A 308 15.12 0.21 -9.71
C PHE A 308 15.32 0.82 -8.33
N TYR A 309 15.25 0.02 -7.26
CA TYR A 309 15.63 0.44 -5.91
C TYR A 309 17.10 0.87 -5.77
N VAL A 310 17.96 0.54 -6.73
CA VAL A 310 19.35 1.07 -6.77
C VAL A 310 19.36 2.52 -7.24
N GLN A 311 18.52 2.87 -8.22
CA GLN A 311 18.41 4.21 -8.77
C GLN A 311 17.55 5.13 -7.88
N TYR A 312 16.52 4.56 -7.25
CA TYR A 312 15.56 5.27 -6.40
C TYR A 312 15.59 4.69 -4.97
N PRO A 313 16.68 4.86 -4.21
CA PRO A 313 16.89 4.14 -2.94
C PRO A 313 16.04 4.65 -1.78
N ASN A 314 15.47 5.85 -1.88
CA ASN A 314 14.77 6.50 -0.77
C ASN A 314 13.34 5.98 -0.61
N THR A 315 12.58 5.90 -1.70
CA THR A 315 11.19 5.43 -1.68
C THR A 315 10.77 4.87 -3.03
N TYR A 316 9.93 3.83 -3.00
CA TYR A 316 9.25 3.29 -4.18
C TYR A 316 8.45 4.37 -4.94
N LEU A 317 7.95 5.39 -4.23
CA LEU A 317 7.19 6.48 -4.84
C LEU A 317 8.04 7.34 -5.79
N ASP A 318 9.34 7.47 -5.55
CA ASP A 318 10.25 8.22 -6.44
C ASP A 318 10.35 7.52 -7.79
N TYR A 319 10.48 6.19 -7.77
CA TYR A 319 10.43 5.34 -8.96
C TYR A 319 9.06 5.43 -9.64
N LEU A 320 7.97 5.25 -8.88
CA LEU A 320 6.62 5.17 -9.43
C LEU A 320 6.25 6.47 -10.17
N ARG A 321 6.60 7.64 -9.62
CA ARG A 321 6.35 8.93 -10.25
C ARG A 321 7.02 9.04 -11.63
N VAL A 322 8.29 8.66 -11.74
CA VAL A 322 9.02 8.69 -13.01
C VAL A 322 8.40 7.68 -13.98
N ARG A 323 8.09 6.47 -13.50
CA ARG A 323 7.51 5.42 -14.34
C ARG A 323 6.12 5.78 -14.86
N GLN A 324 5.29 6.43 -14.05
CA GLN A 324 3.97 6.91 -14.49
C GLN A 324 4.11 7.96 -15.60
N ASP A 325 5.02 8.92 -15.45
CA ASP A 325 5.28 9.93 -16.48
C ASP A 325 5.77 9.31 -17.80
N GLU A 326 6.68 8.32 -17.74
CA GLU A 326 7.12 7.54 -18.91
C GLU A 326 5.94 6.87 -19.63
N LEU A 327 5.13 6.10 -18.89
CA LEU A 327 3.99 5.37 -19.46
C LEU A 327 2.99 6.31 -20.14
N LEU A 328 2.67 7.44 -19.49
CA LEU A 328 1.74 8.42 -20.06
C LEU A 328 2.32 9.06 -21.33
N LYS A 329 3.62 9.38 -21.36
CA LYS A 329 4.30 9.90 -22.56
C LYS A 329 4.34 8.90 -23.71
N GLU A 330 4.39 7.61 -23.40
CA GLU A 330 4.29 6.50 -24.37
C GLU A 330 2.85 6.25 -24.87
N GLY A 331 1.86 6.99 -24.35
CA GLY A 331 0.45 6.81 -24.72
C GLY A 331 -0.26 5.68 -23.96
N ILE A 332 0.36 5.14 -22.91
CA ILE A 332 -0.18 4.03 -22.12
C ILE A 332 -1.06 4.60 -21.00
N ASN A 333 -2.32 4.17 -20.96
CA ASN A 333 -3.23 4.51 -19.87
C ASN A 333 -2.83 3.77 -18.58
N ILE A 334 -3.00 4.46 -17.46
CA ILE A 334 -2.75 3.93 -16.13
C ILE A 334 -4.07 3.81 -15.41
N ASP A 335 -4.46 2.59 -15.10
CA ASP A 335 -5.63 2.32 -14.27
C ASP A 335 -5.22 2.20 -12.81
N LEU A 336 -5.66 3.15 -11.98
CA LEU A 336 -5.41 3.15 -10.55
C LEU A 336 -6.43 2.31 -9.78
N GLY A 337 -7.51 1.83 -10.42
CA GLY A 337 -8.60 1.04 -9.83
C GLY A 337 -8.43 -0.49 -9.96
N GLU A 338 -9.52 -1.23 -9.73
CA GLU A 338 -9.56 -2.71 -9.60
C GLU A 338 -9.25 -3.53 -10.86
#